data_AF-A0AB36KAC6-F1
#
_entry.id   AF-A0AB36KAC6-F1
#
_cell.length_a   1.000
_cell.length_b   1.000
_cell.length_c   1.000
_cell.angle_alpha   90.00
_cell.angle_beta   90.00
_cell.angle_gamma   90.00
#
_symmetry.space_group_name_H-M   'P 1'
#
loop_
_entity.id
_entity.type
_entity.pdbx_description
1 polymer ?
#
loop_
_entity_poly.entity_id
_entity_poly.type
_entity_poly.pdbx_seq_one_letter_code
_entity_poly.pdbx_strand_id
1 'polypeptide(L)'
;MTEKTTNAAVIVTIGGTDFSFTPTVTEFNNYVNEMMPDNKVAPMHRYLMRTVDKSQKDELNKLLNSVSGLTQDVFTTVTKEAKGGITVELKN
;
A
#
# COMPACT_ATOMS: atom_id res chain seq x y z
N MET A 1 23.38 0.65 -12.03
CA MET A 1 22.56 -0.30 -11.26
C MET A 1 22.19 0.39 -9.97
N THR A 2 20.99 0.95 -9.86
CA THR A 2 20.50 1.53 -8.61
C THR A 2 19.62 0.49 -7.94
N GLU A 3 20.20 -0.26 -7.01
CA GLU A 3 19.46 -1.02 -6.01
C GLU A 3 18.63 -0.01 -5.20
N LYS A 4 17.33 0.07 -5.49
CA LYS A 4 16.37 0.85 -4.70
C LYS A 4 16.01 0.07 -3.43
N THR A 5 17.02 -0.26 -2.63
CA THR A 5 16.84 -0.87 -1.31
C THR A 5 16.81 0.26 -0.30
N THR A 6 15.68 0.94 -0.18
CA THR A 6 15.51 1.90 0.91
C THR A 6 14.03 2.04 1.23
N ASN A 7 13.71 2.00 2.53
CA ASN A 7 12.46 2.39 3.20
C ASN A 7 12.05 3.86 2.89
N ALA A 8 12.23 4.33 1.66
CA ALA A 8 11.84 5.67 1.26
C ALA A 8 10.32 5.72 1.17
N ALA A 9 9.75 6.81 1.69
CA ALA A 9 8.33 7.04 1.62
C ALA A 9 7.86 7.05 0.15
N VAL A 10 6.77 6.31 -0.10
CA VAL A 10 6.02 6.33 -1.36
C VAL A 10 4.98 7.43 -1.25
N ILE A 11 5.07 8.45 -2.12
CA ILE A 11 4.07 9.53 -2.17
C ILE A 11 3.05 9.18 -3.24
N VAL A 12 1.77 9.18 -2.86
CA VAL A 12 0.64 8.95 -3.77
C VAL A 12 -0.33 10.12 -3.68
N THR A 13 -0.59 10.78 -4.81
CA THR A 13 -1.61 11.82 -4.92
C THR A 13 -2.98 11.19 -5.12
N ILE A 14 -3.93 11.47 -4.22
CA ILE A 14 -5.30 10.98 -4.27
C ILE A 14 -6.23 12.18 -4.23
N GLY A 15 -7.00 12.40 -5.31
CA GLY A 15 -7.96 13.52 -5.37
C GLY A 15 -7.33 14.92 -5.22
N GLY A 16 -6.03 15.06 -5.50
CA GLY A 16 -5.28 16.32 -5.34
C GLY A 16 -4.56 16.48 -3.99
N THR A 17 -4.70 15.53 -3.06
CA THR A 17 -3.94 15.49 -1.80
C THR A 17 -2.84 14.45 -1.87
N ASP A 18 -1.63 14.80 -1.44
CA ASP A 18 -0.50 13.88 -1.37
C ASP A 18 -0.49 13.11 -0.06
N PHE A 19 -0.42 11.78 -0.14
CA PHE A 19 -0.28 10.88 0.99
C PHE A 19 1.07 10.18 0.97
N SER A 20 1.75 10.19 2.11
CA SER A 20 3.04 9.53 2.30
C SER A 20 2.84 8.16 2.95
N PHE A 21 3.37 7.12 2.31
CA PHE A 21 3.31 5.74 2.80
C PHE A 21 4.72 5.21 3.04
N THR A 22 4.93 4.51 4.15
CA THR A 22 6.16 3.77 4.46
C THR A 22 5.87 2.27 4.47
N PRO A 23 5.69 1.64 3.30
CA PRO A 23 5.40 0.22 3.21
C PRO A 23 6.61 -0.61 3.68
N THR A 24 6.34 -1.67 4.43
CA THR A 24 7.37 -2.63 4.88
C THR A 24 7.00 -4.04 4.49
N VAL A 25 8.00 -4.93 4.42
CA VAL A 25 7.79 -6.37 4.19
C VAL A 25 6.89 -6.97 5.27
N THR A 26 7.10 -6.57 6.53
CA THR A 26 6.27 -7.03 7.67
C THR A 26 4.81 -6.69 7.47
N GLU A 27 4.49 -5.43 7.11
CA GLU A 27 3.08 -5.06 6.91
C GLU A 27 2.46 -5.74 5.69
N PHE A 28 3.24 -5.96 4.63
CA PHE A 28 2.74 -6.70 3.48
C PHE A 28 2.47 -8.16 3.82
N ASN A 29 3.34 -8.80 4.60
CA ASN A 29 3.12 -10.17 5.09
C ASN A 29 1.89 -10.24 6.01
N ASN A 30 1.69 -9.25 6.88
CA ASN A 30 0.48 -9.15 7.71
C ASN A 30 -0.77 -9.05 6.84
N TYR A 31 -0.75 -8.22 5.79
CA TYR A 31 -1.84 -8.14 4.81
C TYR A 31 -2.17 -9.52 4.23
N VAL A 32 -1.17 -10.24 3.71
CA VAL A 32 -1.38 -11.57 3.10
C VAL A 32 -1.94 -12.57 4.12
N ASN A 33 -1.40 -12.58 5.34
CA ASN A 33 -1.84 -13.48 6.41
C ASN A 33 -3.28 -13.19 6.90
N GLU A 34 -3.74 -11.95 6.76
CA GLU A 34 -5.11 -11.54 7.12
C GLU A 34 -6.13 -11.77 6.00
N MET A 35 -5.70 -12.10 4.78
CA MET A 35 -6.62 -12.34 3.66
C MET A 35 -7.44 -13.62 3.86
N MET A 36 -8.75 -13.51 3.68
CA MET A 36 -9.68 -14.64 3.60
C MET A 36 -10.36 -14.66 2.22
N PRO A 37 -10.94 -15.80 1.77
CA PRO A 37 -11.56 -15.89 0.45
C PRO A 37 -12.64 -14.82 0.18
N ASP A 38 -13.42 -14.47 1.19
CA ASP A 38 -14.51 -13.49 1.19
C ASP A 38 -14.12 -12.13 1.77
N ASN A 39 -12.91 -12.00 2.31
CA ASN A 39 -12.43 -10.76 2.95
C ASN A 39 -11.08 -10.32 2.39
N LYS A 40 -11.14 -9.43 1.39
CA LYS A 40 -9.96 -8.86 0.71
C LYS A 40 -9.80 -7.36 0.92
N VAL A 41 -10.90 -6.63 1.08
CA VAL A 41 -10.87 -5.16 1.22
C VAL A 41 -10.40 -4.74 2.61
N ALA A 42 -10.87 -5.40 3.67
CA ALA A 42 -10.45 -5.05 5.03
C ALA A 42 -8.93 -5.19 5.25
N PRO A 43 -8.24 -6.27 4.82
CA PRO A 43 -6.79 -6.34 4.97
C PRO A 43 -6.05 -5.30 4.13
N MET A 44 -6.52 -4.97 2.91
CA MET A 44 -5.94 -3.86 2.12
C MET A 44 -6.06 -2.52 2.86
N HIS A 45 -7.23 -2.24 3.42
CA HIS A 45 -7.46 -1.02 4.19
C HIS A 45 -6.53 -0.95 5.41
N ARG A 46 -6.43 -2.04 6.18
CA ARG A 46 -5.54 -2.11 7.36
C ARG A 46 -4.07 -1.88 6.97
N TYR A 47 -3.62 -2.45 5.87
CA TYR A 47 -2.27 -2.22 5.35
C TYR A 47 -2.01 -0.73 5.08
N LEU A 48 -2.91 -0.05 4.36
CA LEU A 48 -2.79 1.37 4.06
C LEU A 48 -2.76 2.20 5.36
N MET A 49 -3.63 1.88 6.33
CA MET A 49 -3.68 2.57 7.61
C MET A 49 -2.47 2.32 8.52
N ARG A 50 -1.77 1.20 8.35
CA ARG A 50 -0.52 0.90 9.08
C ARG A 50 0.69 1.58 8.45
N THR A 51 0.64 1.81 7.14
CA THR A 51 1.79 2.31 6.36
C THR A 51 1.73 3.81 6.07
N VAL A 52 0.55 4.44 6.07
CA VAL A 52 0.43 5.90 5.88
C VAL A 52 1.04 6.68 7.05
N ASP A 53 1.54 7.88 6.75
CA ASP A 53 1.95 8.85 7.76
C ASP A 53 0.86 9.04 8.83
N LYS A 54 1.28 9.06 10.10
CA LYS A 54 0.36 9.10 11.24
C LYS A 54 -0.55 10.32 11.22
N SER A 55 -0.06 11.47 10.74
CA SER A 55 -0.83 12.71 10.66
C SER A 55 -1.94 12.65 9.60
N GLN A 56 -1.80 11.78 8.60
CA GLN A 56 -2.71 11.67 7.46
C GLN A 56 -3.73 10.52 7.58
N LYS A 57 -3.68 9.75 8.68
CA LYS A 57 -4.55 8.59 8.89
C LYS A 57 -6.03 8.94 8.82
N ASP A 58 -6.44 9.97 9.53
CA ASP A 58 -7.86 10.32 9.62
C ASP A 58 -8.41 10.81 8.28
N GLU A 59 -7.61 11.55 7.52
CA GLU A 59 -7.97 12.03 6.19
C GLU A 59 -8.04 10.88 5.19
N LEU A 60 -7.02 10.01 5.17
CA LEU A 60 -6.99 8.83 4.31
C LEU A 60 -8.19 7.92 4.61
N ASN A 61 -8.47 7.65 5.88
CA ASN A 61 -9.58 6.79 6.28
C ASN A 61 -10.93 7.35 5.80
N LYS A 62 -11.16 8.66 5.93
CA LYS A 62 -12.39 9.29 5.41
C LYS A 62 -12.51 9.11 3.90
N LEU A 63 -11.41 9.30 3.17
CA LEU A 63 -11.37 9.20 1.72
C LEU A 63 -11.58 7.76 1.22
N LEU A 64 -10.93 6.77 1.85
CA LEU A 64 -11.08 5.37 1.49
C LEU A 64 -12.50 4.84 1.74
N ASN A 65 -13.21 5.39 2.71
CA ASN A 65 -14.60 5.04 3.02
C ASN A 65 -15.63 5.82 2.19
N SER A 66 -15.24 6.90 1.51
CA SER A 66 -16.15 7.72 0.70
C SER A 66 -16.26 7.28 -0.76
N VAL A 67 -15.29 6.51 -1.27
CA VAL A 67 -15.24 6.09 -2.67
C VAL A 67 -15.08 4.57 -2.77
N SER A 68 -16.06 3.91 -3.38
CA SER A 68 -16.01 2.47 -3.66
C SER A 68 -14.83 2.12 -4.57
N GLY A 69 -14.11 1.04 -4.24
CA GLY A 69 -12.95 0.59 -5.03
C GLY A 69 -11.64 1.30 -4.74
N LEU A 70 -11.67 2.52 -4.16
CA LEU A 70 -10.48 3.34 -3.96
C LEU A 70 -9.42 2.66 -3.08
N THR A 71 -9.84 1.92 -2.05
CA THR A 71 -8.93 1.12 -1.21
C THR A 71 -8.04 0.19 -2.03
N GLN A 72 -8.62 -0.49 -3.03
CA GLN A 72 -7.88 -1.41 -3.89
C GLN A 72 -6.90 -0.65 -4.78
N ASP A 73 -7.34 0.45 -5.40
CA ASP A 73 -6.53 1.24 -6.32
C ASP A 73 -5.30 1.84 -5.62
N VAL A 74 -5.50 2.41 -4.42
CA VAL A 74 -4.42 2.96 -3.60
C VAL A 74 -3.47 1.84 -3.17
N PHE A 75 -4.00 0.70 -2.71
CA PHE A 75 -3.19 -0.46 -2.32
C PHE A 75 -2.31 -0.97 -3.46
N THR A 76 -2.88 -1.16 -4.64
CA THR A 76 -2.14 -1.60 -5.83
C THR A 76 -1.06 -0.59 -6.22
N THR A 77 -1.36 0.71 -6.14
CA THR A 77 -0.41 1.78 -6.46
C THR A 77 0.77 1.79 -5.48
N VAL A 78 0.50 1.78 -4.16
CA VAL A 78 1.54 1.77 -3.11
C VAL A 78 2.41 0.52 -3.21
N THR A 79 1.81 -0.66 -3.36
CA THR A 79 2.56 -1.92 -3.40
C THR A 79 3.35 -2.12 -4.69
N LYS A 80 2.89 -1.56 -5.82
CA LYS A 80 3.65 -1.56 -7.08
C LYS A 80 4.95 -0.78 -6.93
N GLU A 81 4.89 0.42 -6.36
CA GLU A 81 6.08 1.23 -6.09
C GLU A 81 6.99 0.58 -5.02
N ALA A 82 6.41 0.00 -3.97
CA ALA A 82 7.15 -0.68 -2.92
C ALA A 82 7.98 -1.87 -3.41
N LYS A 83 7.52 -2.57 -4.47
CA LYS A 83 8.27 -3.69 -5.09
C LYS A 83 9.54 -3.24 -5.82
N GLY A 84 9.74 -1.93 -6.02
CA GLY A 84 10.99 -1.38 -6.57
C GLY A 84 11.36 -1.89 -7.97
N GLY A 85 10.39 -2.40 -8.74
CA GLY A 85 10.64 -2.97 -10.07
C GLY A 85 11.33 -4.34 -10.08
N ILE A 86 11.45 -5.01 -8.92
CA ILE A 86 12.05 -6.35 -8.84
C ILE A 86 11.20 -7.36 -9.61
N THR A 87 11.84 -8.08 -10.53
CA THR A 87 11.22 -9.14 -11.35
C THR A 87 11.83 -10.49 -10.98
N VAL A 88 11.01 -11.52 -10.82
CA VAL A 88 11.44 -12.90 -10.55
C VAL A 88 11.31 -13.70 -11.84
N GLU A 89 12.44 -14.23 -12.35
CA GLU A 89 12.50 -15.02 -13.59
C GLU A 89 12.98 -16.45 -13.29
N LEU A 90 12.34 -17.43 -13.91
CA LEU A 90 12.78 -18.83 -13.89
C LEU A 90 13.77 -19.05 -15.04
N LYS A 91 14.95 -19.62 -14.75
CA LYS A 91 15.87 -20.15 -15.76
C LYS A 91 15.83 -21.68 -15.74
N ASN A 92 15.57 -22.26 -16.90
CA ASN A 92 15.71 -23.69 -17.18
C ASN A 92 16.96 -23.91 -18.04
#